data_AF-A0A7J2TIM0-F1
#
_entry.id   AF-A0A7J2TIM0-F1
#
_cell.length_a   1.000
_cell.length_b   1.000
_cell.length_c   1.000
_cell.angle_alpha   90.00
_cell.angle_beta   90.00
_cell.angle_gamma   90.00
#
_symmetry.space_group_name_H-M   'P 1'
#
loop_
_entity.id
_entity.type
_entity.pdbx_description
1 polymer ?
#
loop_
_entity_poly.entity_id
_entity_poly.type
_entity_poly.pdbx_seq_one_letter_code
_entity_poly.pdbx_strand_id
1 'polypeptide(L)'
;MIAFIADYEFSWGFQARIAGLSKTSPSFHYPPPTTFLGALAETVAKDLAIPESKGRNLMAKISDNLLAIGFRPLNCIPIKYSDINRILSIRISGEAGLCPNPQDLKKSFDSPARGKTILCSTDGEAPKIRWFLVFKDNSFDLDGKRVKIDESNFWKIHRVGSK
;
A
#
# COMPACT_ATOMS: atom_id res chain seq x y z
N MET A 1 3.44 -13.36 22.33
CA MET A 1 3.49 -12.08 21.60
C MET A 1 4.81 -12.00 20.87
N ILE A 2 4.80 -11.58 19.61
CA ILE A 2 6.00 -11.39 18.79
C ILE A 2 5.89 -10.08 18.03
N ALA A 3 7.02 -9.41 17.81
CA ALA A 3 7.07 -8.16 17.07
C ALA A 3 8.11 -8.23 15.94
N PHE A 4 7.80 -7.59 14.82
CA PHE A 4 8.65 -7.50 13.65
C PHE A 4 8.86 -6.04 13.27
N ILE A 5 10.10 -5.68 12.98
CA ILE A 5 10.47 -4.42 12.35
C ILE A 5 11.04 -4.77 10.98
N ALA A 6 10.44 -4.25 9.93
CA ALA A 6 10.84 -4.54 8.56
C ALA A 6 10.94 -3.25 7.75
N ASP A 7 12.13 -3.01 7.20
CA ASP A 7 12.42 -1.85 6.37
C ASP A 7 12.29 -2.25 4.90
N TYR A 8 11.40 -1.56 4.18
CA TYR A 8 11.18 -1.82 2.76
C TYR A 8 11.61 -0.63 1.93
N GLU A 9 12.44 -0.93 0.93
CA GLU A 9 12.81 -0.02 -0.13
C GLU A 9 11.81 -0.12 -1.29
N PHE A 10 11.45 1.03 -1.87
CA PHE A 10 10.51 1.12 -2.98
C PHE A 10 11.23 1.67 -4.21
N SER A 11 11.02 1.06 -5.38
CA SER A 11 11.67 1.54 -6.61
C SER A 11 11.12 2.90 -7.09
N TRP A 12 9.85 3.20 -6.82
CA TRP A 12 9.21 4.47 -7.23
C TRP A 12 8.06 4.92 -6.32
N GLY A 13 7.38 3.97 -5.66
CA GLY A 13 6.19 4.21 -4.88
C GLY A 13 5.25 3.03 -4.92
N PHE A 14 3.95 3.28 -4.86
CA PHE A 14 2.94 2.23 -4.84
C PHE A 14 1.65 2.66 -5.54
N GLN A 15 0.83 1.67 -5.88
CA GLN A 15 -0.56 1.87 -6.26
C GLN A 15 -1.46 0.94 -5.46
N ALA A 16 -2.40 1.51 -4.71
CA ALA A 16 -3.42 0.76 -3.98
C ALA A 16 -4.81 1.09 -4.55
N ARG A 17 -5.32 0.23 -5.44
CA ARG A 17 -6.62 0.41 -6.11
C ARG A 17 -7.85 0.28 -5.20
N ILE A 18 -7.64 0.01 -3.91
CA ILE A 18 -8.71 0.12 -2.90
C ILE A 18 -9.17 1.59 -2.73
N ALA A 19 -8.39 2.57 -3.21
CA ALA A 19 -8.82 3.95 -3.36
C ALA A 19 -10.00 4.03 -4.34
N GLY A 20 -11.13 4.52 -3.88
CA GLY A 20 -12.38 4.58 -4.65
C GLY A 20 -13.47 3.64 -4.14
N LEU A 21 -13.22 2.89 -3.07
CA LEU A 21 -14.31 2.32 -2.26
C LEU A 21 -14.96 3.43 -1.42
N SER A 22 -16.26 3.30 -1.13
CA SER A 22 -17.07 4.30 -0.42
C SER A 22 -16.55 4.71 0.97
N LYS A 23 -15.61 3.95 1.53
CA LYS A 23 -15.03 4.16 2.88
C LYS A 23 -13.57 4.59 2.87
N THR A 24 -12.91 4.65 1.72
CA THR A 24 -11.48 4.94 1.61
C THR A 24 -11.25 6.33 1.04
N SER A 25 -10.15 6.98 1.45
CA SER A 25 -9.68 8.19 0.80
C SER A 25 -9.48 7.97 -0.72
N PRO A 26 -9.75 8.98 -1.56
CA PRO A 26 -9.60 8.86 -3.02
C PRO A 26 -8.14 8.69 -3.47
N SER A 27 -7.20 9.02 -2.59
CA SER A 27 -5.75 8.82 -2.75
C SER A 27 -5.10 8.56 -1.38
N PHE A 28 -3.94 7.91 -1.37
CA PHE A 28 -3.25 7.51 -0.13
C PHE A 28 -1.84 8.10 -0.08
N HIS A 29 -1.42 8.59 1.08
CA HIS A 29 -0.02 9.01 1.27
C HIS A 29 0.92 7.80 1.39
N TYR A 30 0.48 6.73 2.04
CA TYR A 30 1.27 5.53 2.27
C TYR A 30 0.47 4.28 1.92
N PRO A 31 1.12 3.13 1.68
CA PRO A 31 0.41 1.89 1.43
C PRO A 31 -0.53 1.59 2.61
N PRO A 32 -1.82 1.29 2.36
CA PRO A 32 -2.75 0.92 3.42
C PRO A 32 -2.23 -0.30 4.19
N PRO A 33 -2.43 -0.38 5.53
CA PRO A 33 -1.96 -1.52 6.32
C PRO A 33 -2.45 -2.87 5.79
N THR A 34 -3.70 -2.92 5.30
CA THR A 34 -4.28 -4.11 4.67
C THR A 34 -3.58 -4.49 3.36
N THR A 35 -3.05 -3.53 2.61
CA THR A 35 -2.25 -3.83 1.40
C THR A 35 -0.92 -4.49 1.77
N PHE A 36 -0.28 -4.03 2.86
CA PHE A 36 0.92 -4.66 3.38
C PHE A 36 0.64 -6.08 3.92
N LEU A 37 -0.44 -6.26 4.69
CA LEU A 37 -0.87 -7.59 5.14
C LEU A 37 -1.20 -8.53 3.98
N GLY A 38 -1.76 -8.01 2.88
CA GLY A 38 -1.99 -8.78 1.66
C GLY A 38 -0.68 -9.25 1.02
N ALA A 39 0.35 -8.41 1.02
CA ALA A 39 1.69 -8.79 0.54
C ALA A 39 2.32 -9.88 1.44
N LEU A 40 2.19 -9.74 2.76
CA LEU A 40 2.62 -10.78 3.70
C LEU A 40 1.85 -12.09 3.47
N ALA A 41 0.52 -12.03 3.34
CA ALA A 41 -0.30 -13.20 3.06
C ALA A 41 0.09 -13.88 1.74
N GLU A 42 0.46 -13.13 0.71
CA GLU A 42 0.97 -13.69 -0.55
C GLU A 42 2.24 -14.52 -0.34
N THR A 43 3.20 -14.02 0.45
CA THR A 43 4.44 -14.76 0.73
C THR A 43 4.19 -16.04 1.52
N VAL A 44 3.36 -15.96 2.56
CA VAL A 44 2.95 -17.12 3.37
C VAL A 44 2.20 -18.15 2.51
N ALA A 45 1.31 -17.68 1.62
CA ALA A 45 0.57 -18.57 0.73
C ALA A 45 1.49 -19.29 -0.27
N LYS A 46 2.50 -18.60 -0.81
CA LYS A 46 3.49 -19.22 -1.70
C LYS A 46 4.33 -20.27 -0.97
N ASP A 47 4.82 -19.95 0.22
CA ASP A 47 5.66 -20.86 1.01
C ASP A 47 4.91 -22.14 1.42
N LEU A 48 3.60 -22.03 1.69
CA LEU A 48 2.77 -23.16 2.14
C LEU A 48 1.89 -23.76 1.03
N ALA A 49 2.09 -23.33 -0.23
CA ALA A 49 1.27 -23.72 -1.38
C ALA A 49 -0.25 -23.61 -1.13
N ILE A 50 -0.67 -22.53 -0.46
CA ILE A 50 -2.08 -22.25 -0.18
C ILE A 50 -2.74 -21.70 -1.46
N PRO A 51 -3.86 -22.27 -1.91
CA PRO A 51 -4.54 -21.80 -3.11
C PRO A 51 -5.14 -20.41 -2.92
N GLU A 52 -5.23 -19.63 -4.00
CA GLU A 52 -5.75 -18.26 -4.00
C GLU A 52 -7.19 -18.17 -3.47
N SER A 53 -8.00 -19.21 -3.66
CA SER A 53 -9.36 -19.33 -3.12
C SER A 53 -9.42 -19.20 -1.59
N LYS A 54 -8.33 -19.53 -0.89
CA LYS A 54 -8.20 -19.40 0.57
C LYS A 54 -7.49 -18.11 1.00
N GLY A 55 -7.05 -17.26 0.07
CA GLY A 55 -6.29 -16.04 0.36
C GLY A 55 -7.03 -15.08 1.28
N ARG A 56 -8.36 -14.93 1.10
CA ARG A 56 -9.19 -14.08 1.97
C ARG A 56 -9.24 -14.61 3.41
N ASN A 57 -9.34 -15.92 3.59
CA ASN A 57 -9.36 -16.55 4.91
C ASN A 57 -7.99 -16.44 5.59
N LEU A 58 -6.90 -16.65 4.83
CA LEU A 58 -5.54 -16.47 5.33
C LEU A 58 -5.32 -15.04 5.82
N MET A 59 -5.69 -14.04 5.01
CA MET A 59 -5.55 -12.63 5.38
C MET A 59 -6.39 -12.28 6.62
N ALA A 60 -7.61 -12.80 6.74
CA ALA A 60 -8.46 -12.63 7.92
C ALA A 60 -7.78 -13.20 9.17
N LYS A 61 -7.23 -14.43 9.10
CA LYS A 61 -6.53 -15.05 10.23
C LYS A 61 -5.26 -14.31 10.63
N ILE A 62 -4.49 -13.81 9.66
CA ILE A 62 -3.33 -12.94 9.94
C ILE A 62 -3.80 -11.66 10.67
N SER A 63 -4.90 -11.08 10.22
CA SER A 63 -5.49 -9.88 10.85
C SER A 63 -6.03 -10.14 12.26
N ASP A 64 -6.67 -11.29 12.51
CA ASP A 64 -7.19 -11.67 13.84
C ASP A 64 -6.06 -11.86 14.87
N ASN A 65 -4.90 -12.31 14.36
CA ASN A 65 -3.68 -12.50 15.14
C ASN A 65 -2.88 -11.20 15.32
N LEU A 66 -3.14 -10.17 14.51
CA LEU A 66 -2.45 -8.88 14.56
C LEU A 66 -2.97 -8.04 15.75
N LEU A 67 -2.05 -7.55 16.57
CA LEU A 67 -2.33 -6.62 17.67
C LEU A 67 -2.10 -5.17 17.26
N ALA A 68 -1.04 -4.92 16.49
CA ALA A 68 -0.71 -3.58 16.03
C ALA A 68 0.02 -3.64 14.69
N ILE A 69 -0.24 -2.65 13.83
CA ILE A 69 0.51 -2.37 12.62
C ILE A 69 0.70 -0.87 12.50
N GLY A 70 1.95 -0.45 12.36
CA GLY A 70 2.33 0.93 12.15
C GLY A 70 3.42 1.02 11.10
N PHE A 71 3.62 2.21 10.56
CA PHE A 71 4.72 2.48 9.66
C PHE A 71 5.24 3.90 9.85
N ARG A 72 6.50 4.12 9.44
CA ARG A 72 7.09 5.46 9.33
C ARG A 72 7.97 5.54 8.08
N PRO A 73 7.98 6.67 7.34
CA PRO A 73 9.00 6.92 6.34
C PRO A 73 10.38 7.03 7.01
N LEU A 74 11.43 6.58 6.33
CA LEU A 74 12.81 6.75 6.78
C LEU A 74 13.50 7.90 6.04
N ASN A 75 13.34 7.96 4.72
CA ASN A 75 13.99 8.95 3.85
C ASN A 75 13.11 9.38 2.68
N CYS A 76 11.78 9.39 2.84
CA CYS A 76 10.89 9.72 1.73
C CYS A 76 9.68 10.57 2.11
N ILE A 77 9.24 11.39 1.17
CA ILE A 77 8.02 12.19 1.23
C ILE A 77 7.05 11.69 0.16
N PRO A 78 5.79 11.40 0.49
CA PRO A 78 4.82 10.91 -0.48
C PRO A 78 4.21 12.03 -1.31
N ILE A 79 4.22 11.88 -2.64
CA ILE A 79 3.55 12.76 -3.59
C ILE A 79 2.42 11.99 -4.27
N LYS A 80 1.18 12.35 -3.96
CA LYS A 80 0.00 11.70 -4.54
C LYS A 80 -0.16 12.14 -5.98
N TYR A 81 -0.57 11.23 -6.87
CA TYR A 81 -0.89 11.63 -8.25
C TYR A 81 -2.06 12.61 -8.33
N SER A 82 -2.97 12.61 -7.36
CA SER A 82 -4.01 13.65 -7.25
C SER A 82 -3.41 15.05 -7.14
N ASP A 83 -2.28 15.17 -6.43
CA ASP A 83 -1.63 16.45 -6.20
C ASP A 83 -0.83 16.87 -7.44
N ILE A 84 -0.14 15.93 -8.08
CA ILE A 84 0.55 16.18 -9.37
C ILE A 84 -0.44 16.62 -10.45
N ASN A 85 -1.55 15.88 -10.62
CA ASN A 85 -2.58 16.22 -11.61
C ASN A 85 -3.20 17.59 -11.33
N ARG A 86 -3.38 17.94 -10.05
CA ARG A 86 -3.86 19.26 -9.65
C ARG A 86 -2.86 20.38 -9.96
N ILE A 87 -1.55 20.13 -9.82
CA ILE A 87 -0.52 21.11 -10.20
C ILE A 87 -0.50 21.29 -11.72
N LEU A 88 -0.51 20.19 -12.48
CA LEU A 88 -0.51 20.21 -13.95
C LEU A 88 -1.79 20.82 -14.55
N SER A 89 -2.92 20.75 -13.85
CA SER A 89 -4.17 21.36 -14.31
C SER A 89 -4.20 22.88 -14.16
N ILE A 90 -3.30 23.46 -13.36
CA ILE A 90 -3.11 24.91 -13.26
C ILE A 90 -2.34 25.37 -14.51
N ARG A 91 -3.08 25.80 -15.53
CA ARG A 91 -2.53 26.30 -16.80
C ARG A 91 -3.48 27.27 -17.48
N ILE A 92 -2.97 28.05 -18.42
CA ILE A 92 -3.80 28.77 -19.40
C ILE A 92 -3.95 27.85 -20.61
N SER A 93 -5.18 27.44 -20.93
CA SER A 93 -5.45 26.42 -21.97
C SER A 93 -6.09 27.05 -23.21
N GLY A 94 -5.36 27.91 -23.92
CA GLY A 94 -5.82 28.52 -25.18
C GLY A 94 -7.20 29.17 -25.06
N GLU A 95 -8.13 28.79 -25.94
CA GLU A 95 -9.53 29.28 -25.93
C GLU A 95 -10.33 28.90 -24.66
N ALA A 96 -9.91 27.87 -23.92
CA ALA A 96 -10.60 27.43 -22.70
C ALA A 96 -10.27 28.28 -21.45
N GLY A 97 -9.34 29.23 -21.55
CA GLY A 97 -9.00 30.16 -20.47
C GLY A 97 -8.21 29.53 -19.32
N LEU A 98 -8.35 30.11 -18.12
CA LEU A 98 -7.70 29.62 -16.90
C LEU A 98 -8.28 28.26 -16.48
N CYS A 99 -7.41 27.27 -16.34
CA CYS A 99 -7.74 25.96 -15.79
C CYS A 99 -7.23 25.85 -14.34
N PRO A 100 -7.90 25.08 -13.46
CA PRO A 100 -9.12 24.31 -13.71
C PRO A 100 -10.37 25.19 -13.89
N ASN A 101 -11.27 24.81 -14.81
CA ASN A 101 -12.53 25.54 -15.06
C ASN A 101 -13.68 24.84 -14.29
N PRO A 102 -14.42 25.55 -13.41
CA PRO A 102 -15.55 25.00 -12.66
C PRO A 102 -16.67 24.42 -13.54
N GLN A 103 -16.78 24.85 -14.80
CA GLN A 103 -17.77 24.33 -15.75
C GLN A 103 -17.39 22.96 -16.31
N ASP A 104 -16.11 22.57 -16.22
CA ASP A 104 -15.56 21.33 -16.79
C ASP A 104 -15.02 20.41 -15.69
N LEU A 105 -15.86 20.05 -14.72
CA LEU A 105 -15.45 19.27 -13.54
C LEU A 105 -14.79 17.92 -13.90
N LYS A 106 -15.31 17.21 -14.91
CA LYS A 106 -14.75 15.94 -15.35
C LYS A 106 -13.34 16.11 -15.91
N LYS A 107 -13.10 17.06 -16.82
CA LYS A 107 -11.76 17.26 -17.42
C LYS A 107 -10.78 17.98 -16.49
N SER A 108 -11.29 18.86 -15.63
CA SER A 108 -10.48 19.69 -14.73
C SER A 108 -10.07 18.95 -13.45
N PHE A 109 -10.79 17.89 -13.07
CA PHE A 109 -10.58 17.16 -11.81
C PHE A 109 -10.61 15.62 -11.94
N ASP A 110 -10.73 15.04 -13.15
CA ASP A 110 -10.53 13.58 -13.31
C ASP A 110 -9.09 13.23 -12.98
N SER A 111 -8.91 12.49 -11.89
CA SER A 111 -7.67 11.77 -11.64
C SER A 111 -7.89 10.29 -11.96
N PRO A 112 -7.49 9.80 -13.15
CA PRO A 112 -7.50 8.36 -13.46
C PRO A 112 -6.51 7.56 -12.59
N ALA A 113 -5.75 8.20 -11.70
CA ALA A 113 -4.77 7.55 -10.84
C ALA A 113 -5.36 7.23 -9.45
N ARG A 114 -6.34 6.32 -9.41
CA ARG A 114 -6.92 5.81 -8.15
C ARG A 114 -5.83 5.16 -7.28
N GLY A 115 -5.48 5.85 -6.18
CA GLY A 115 -4.54 5.35 -5.16
C GLY A 115 -3.09 5.20 -5.59
N LYS A 116 -2.63 5.91 -6.63
CA LYS A 116 -1.22 5.93 -7.05
C LYS A 116 -0.46 7.06 -6.36
N THR A 117 0.70 6.73 -5.80
CA THR A 117 1.55 7.68 -5.05
C THR A 117 3.02 7.40 -5.33
N ILE A 118 3.76 8.46 -5.61
CA ILE A 118 5.22 8.43 -5.76
C ILE A 118 5.82 8.66 -4.38
N LEU A 119 6.88 7.93 -4.05
CA LEU A 119 7.68 8.20 -2.86
C LEU A 119 8.96 8.90 -3.31
N CYS A 120 9.12 10.17 -2.93
CA CYS A 120 10.28 10.96 -3.30
C CYS A 120 11.32 10.89 -2.19
N SER A 121 12.52 10.40 -2.54
CA SER A 121 13.63 10.34 -1.61
C SER A 121 14.13 11.74 -1.21
N THR A 122 14.62 11.88 0.01
CA THR A 122 15.20 13.12 0.55
C THR A 122 16.73 13.08 0.66
N ASP A 123 17.36 11.93 0.42
CA ASP A 123 18.81 11.73 0.66
C ASP A 123 19.56 11.13 -0.55
N GLY A 124 18.87 10.92 -1.68
CA GLY A 124 19.47 10.36 -2.90
C GLY A 124 19.53 8.83 -2.93
N GLU A 125 19.17 8.15 -1.84
CA GLU A 125 18.95 6.70 -1.84
C GLU A 125 17.51 6.39 -2.28
N ALA A 126 17.21 5.12 -2.54
CA ALA A 126 15.83 4.74 -2.83
C ALA A 126 14.92 4.97 -1.60
N PRO A 127 13.64 5.33 -1.82
CA PRO A 127 12.71 5.68 -0.74
C PRO A 127 12.36 4.45 0.12
N LYS A 128 12.46 4.60 1.44
CA LYS A 128 12.29 3.54 2.43
C LYS A 128 11.19 3.83 3.44
N ILE A 129 10.41 2.81 3.77
CA ILE A 129 9.39 2.82 4.81
C ILE A 129 9.67 1.69 5.80
N ARG A 130 9.73 2.02 7.08
CA ARG A 130 9.80 1.05 8.18
C ARG A 130 8.41 0.66 8.61
N TRP A 131 8.13 -0.63 8.64
CA TRP A 131 6.92 -1.21 9.20
C TRP A 131 7.20 -1.83 10.56
N PHE A 132 6.25 -1.66 11.48
CA PHE A 132 6.27 -2.26 12.81
C PHE A 132 4.98 -3.05 13.00
N LEU A 133 5.11 -4.35 13.20
CA LEU A 133 3.99 -5.28 13.36
C LEU A 133 4.11 -6.02 14.68
N VAL A 134 3.00 -6.21 15.38
CA VAL A 134 2.91 -7.00 16.61
C VAL A 134 1.81 -8.03 16.46
N PHE A 135 2.12 -9.30 16.71
CA PHE A 135 1.17 -10.42 16.67
C PHE A 135 1.00 -11.05 18.05
N LYS A 136 -0.19 -11.61 18.34
CA LYS A 136 -0.46 -12.35 19.58
C LYS A 136 0.46 -13.57 19.69
N ASP A 137 0.55 -14.34 18.62
CA ASP A 137 1.41 -15.51 18.45
C ASP A 137 2.12 -15.45 17.09
N ASN A 138 3.23 -16.17 16.92
CA ASN A 138 3.89 -16.32 15.62
C ASN A 138 3.27 -17.43 14.77
N SER A 139 2.24 -18.13 15.28
CA SER A 139 1.55 -19.20 14.56
C SER A 139 0.04 -19.18 14.78
N PHE A 140 -0.71 -19.68 13.80
CA PHE A 140 -2.16 -19.86 13.88
C PHE A 140 -2.61 -21.06 13.05
N ASP A 141 -3.82 -21.56 13.31
CA ASP A 141 -4.40 -22.65 12.53
C ASP A 141 -5.23 -22.12 11.35
N LEU A 142 -5.02 -22.73 10.19
CA LEU A 142 -5.80 -22.49 8.97
C LEU A 142 -6.23 -23.85 8.39
N ASP A 143 -7.48 -24.22 8.60
CA ASP A 143 -8.09 -25.47 8.13
C ASP A 143 -7.28 -26.72 8.56
N GLY A 144 -6.85 -26.77 9.83
CA GLY A 144 -6.06 -27.87 10.39
C GLY A 144 -4.58 -27.87 9.98
N LYS A 145 -4.12 -26.86 9.24
CA LYS A 145 -2.70 -26.62 8.98
C LYS A 145 -2.19 -25.49 9.87
N ARG A 146 -1.12 -25.78 10.62
CA ARG A 146 -0.40 -24.76 11.39
C ARG A 146 0.41 -23.86 10.46
N VAL A 147 0.01 -22.61 10.36
CA VAL A 147 0.71 -21.55 9.65
C VAL A 147 1.62 -20.84 10.64
N LYS A 148 2.89 -20.65 10.28
CA LYS A 148 3.85 -19.87 11.07
C LYS A 148 4.26 -18.64 10.26
N ILE A 149 4.23 -17.48 10.91
CA ILE A 149 4.80 -16.23 10.39
C ILE A 149 6.21 -16.12 10.97
N ASP A 150 7.21 -16.10 10.09
CA ASP A 150 8.60 -15.91 10.45
C ASP A 150 9.26 -14.81 9.60
N GLU A 151 10.51 -14.49 9.92
CA GLU A 151 11.28 -13.46 9.25
C GLU A 151 11.41 -13.71 7.74
N SER A 152 11.47 -14.98 7.33
CA SER A 152 11.65 -15.34 5.91
C SER A 152 10.47 -14.89 5.05
N ASN A 153 9.26 -14.85 5.61
CA ASN A 153 8.09 -14.35 4.89
C ASN A 153 8.23 -12.85 4.56
N PHE A 154 8.79 -12.06 5.46
CA PHE A 154 9.02 -10.62 5.24
C PHE A 154 10.08 -10.37 4.16
N TRP A 155 11.19 -11.12 4.18
CA TRP A 155 12.25 -11.00 3.16
C TRP A 155 11.79 -11.33 1.73
N LYS A 156 10.74 -12.14 1.58
CA LYS A 156 10.17 -12.55 0.28
C LYS A 156 9.12 -11.57 -0.26
N ILE A 157 8.83 -10.47 0.43
CA ILE A 157 7.90 -9.46 -0.07
C ILE A 157 8.62 -8.64 -1.15
N HIS A 158 8.16 -8.81 -2.40
CA HIS A 158 8.71 -8.10 -3.56
C HIS A 158 7.79 -7.01 -4.12
N ARG A 159 6.59 -6.85 -3.54
CA ARG A 159 5.62 -5.82 -3.94
C ARG A 159 4.67 -5.48 -2.81
N VAL A 160 4.27 -4.21 -2.74
CA VAL A 160 3.20 -3.73 -1.86
C VAL A 160 2.26 -2.85 -2.70
N GLY A 161 1.10 -3.40 -3.07
CA GLY A 161 0.16 -2.75 -4.00
C GLY A 161 0.04 -3.49 -5.33
N SER A 162 -0.18 -2.75 -6.42
CA SER A 162 -0.31 -3.33 -7.76
C SER A 162 0.99 -3.96 -8.28
N LYS A 163 0.86 -4.78 -9.33
CA LYS A 163 1.98 -5.06 -10.25
C LYS A 163 2.35 -3.79 -11.02
#